data_AF-A0A7C1AWZ5-F1
#
_entry.id   AF-A0A7C1AWZ5-F1
#
_cell.length_a   1.000
_cell.length_b   1.000
_cell.length_c   1.000
_cell.angle_alpha   90.00
_cell.angle_beta   90.00
_cell.angle_gamma   90.00
#
_symmetry.space_group_name_H-M   'P 1'
#
loop_
_entity.id
_entity.type
_entity.pdbx_description
1 polymer ?
#
loop_
_entity_poly.entity_id
_entity_poly.type
_entity_poly.pdbx_seq_one_letter_code
_entity_poly.pdbx_strand_id
1 'polypeptide(L)'
;ADVLSINAASTALTLSEIPFLGPVGAVRVGYIDGQYVLYPTHEESERSIINLLYVGTRDLPLMIEGSGKEAPEDILAGAMEFAHPYVQRLIDAQLDLRRAAGLPEKTVETTESEPALLPQLRQRYQAELRQAVLIPTKRAREEALNNLRQKVAEELLAENPETPAEEISRGFEALLKETVRGLMLEEERRLDGRGFDEIRPVSAAVGILPRTHGSALFTRGETQALATVTLGTISDAQLMDALSGGPDEKRFMLHYNFPPYSVGEVGRIGPTGRREIGHGALAERSLQPLMPEDYAYTVRVVSEIMESNGSTSMASVCAGSLALMDAGVPLARNVAGISIGLVTAGDRYRLLVDILGDEDHCGDMDFKVAGTRNGITGYQLDLKLRGIPLKILREALEKARQARLQILDIMDSIIDRPRPDISPYAPRIVQVKIKPEKIGELIGPGGKTIRRITETTGVQIDIEDDGTVNIYSSDKAAMDAAVEEIKKITAEAEIGKVYRGKVTAIKD
;
A
#
# COMPACT_ATOMS: atom_id res chain seq x y z
N ALA A 1 2.04 2.82 19.43
CA ALA A 1 0.73 3.15 20.06
C ALA A 1 -0.34 2.18 19.56
N ASP A 2 -0.48 2.05 18.24
CA ASP A 2 -1.13 0.93 17.53
C ASP A 2 -1.18 -0.43 18.24
N VAL A 3 -0.04 -1.05 18.59
CA VAL A 3 -0.03 -2.41 19.18
C VAL A 3 -0.75 -2.44 20.53
N LEU A 4 -0.54 -1.41 21.36
CA LEU A 4 -1.23 -1.28 22.64
C LEU A 4 -2.73 -1.09 22.42
N SER A 5 -3.13 -0.32 21.41
CA SER A 5 -4.55 -0.11 21.08
C SER A 5 -5.26 -1.40 20.69
N ILE A 6 -4.62 -2.28 19.91
CA ILE A 6 -5.20 -3.58 19.53
C ILE A 6 -5.37 -4.47 20.76
N ASN A 7 -4.32 -4.59 21.58
CA ASN A 7 -4.38 -5.39 22.80
C ASN A 7 -5.41 -4.84 23.81
N ALA A 8 -5.51 -3.52 23.96
CA ALA A 8 -6.49 -2.88 24.82
C ALA A 8 -7.92 -3.11 24.33
N ALA A 9 -8.17 -2.99 23.03
CA ALA A 9 -9.48 -3.28 22.44
C ALA A 9 -9.87 -4.75 22.63
N SER A 10 -8.94 -5.68 22.39
CA SER A 10 -9.15 -7.12 22.66
C SER A 10 -9.44 -7.37 24.14
N THR A 11 -8.70 -6.72 25.05
CA THR A 11 -8.91 -6.84 26.50
C THR A 11 -10.30 -6.34 26.89
N ALA A 12 -10.70 -5.15 26.41
CA ALA A 12 -12.01 -4.57 26.69
C ALA A 12 -13.15 -5.47 26.17
N LEU A 13 -13.02 -5.98 24.94
CA LEU A 13 -13.98 -6.94 24.39
C LEU A 13 -14.01 -8.23 25.20
N THR A 14 -12.87 -8.72 25.66
CA THR A 14 -12.78 -9.92 26.51
C THR A 14 -13.48 -9.72 27.85
N LEU A 15 -13.38 -8.54 28.46
CA LEU A 15 -14.02 -8.22 29.74
C LEU A 15 -15.51 -7.90 29.62
N SER A 16 -15.97 -7.40 28.46
CA SER A 16 -17.38 -7.07 28.24
C SER A 16 -18.29 -8.31 28.17
N GLU A 17 -19.60 -8.11 28.03
CA GLU A 17 -20.58 -9.16 27.70
C GLU A 17 -20.83 -9.29 26.19
N ILE A 18 -20.18 -8.48 25.35
CA ILE A 18 -20.35 -8.52 23.90
C ILE A 18 -19.89 -9.89 23.38
N PRO A 19 -20.68 -10.58 22.53
CA PRO A 19 -20.27 -11.81 21.87
C PRO A 19 -18.97 -11.59 21.11
N PHE A 20 -17.88 -12.16 21.62
CA PHE A 20 -16.54 -11.98 21.06
C PHE A 20 -15.74 -13.26 21.18
N LEU A 21 -15.33 -13.73 20.01
CA LEU A 21 -14.65 -14.99 19.77
C LEU A 21 -13.11 -14.90 19.98
N GLY A 22 -12.61 -13.81 20.57
CA GLY A 22 -11.20 -13.68 20.95
C GLY A 22 -10.89 -14.37 22.29
N PRO A 23 -9.87 -13.91 23.05
CA PRO A 23 -9.03 -12.75 22.76
C PRO A 23 -8.09 -12.95 21.58
N VAL A 24 -7.60 -11.82 21.07
CA VAL A 24 -6.43 -11.77 20.17
C VAL A 24 -5.27 -11.10 20.90
N GLY A 25 -4.05 -11.39 20.47
CA GLY A 25 -2.86 -10.67 20.91
C GLY A 25 -2.15 -10.05 19.72
N ALA A 26 -1.54 -8.89 19.94
CA ALA A 26 -0.79 -8.16 18.93
C ALA A 26 0.62 -7.83 19.42
N VAL A 27 1.60 -8.02 18.55
CA VAL A 27 3.01 -7.69 18.80
C VAL A 27 3.61 -6.98 17.59
N ARG A 28 4.70 -6.23 17.81
CA ARG A 28 5.55 -5.73 16.73
C ARG A 28 6.91 -6.39 16.79
N VAL A 29 7.43 -6.81 15.65
CA VAL A 29 8.73 -7.47 15.51
C VAL A 29 9.59 -6.74 14.49
N GLY A 30 10.83 -6.45 14.87
CA GLY A 30 11.91 -6.01 14.00
C GLY A 30 12.97 -7.10 13.81
N TYR A 31 13.89 -6.88 12.87
CA TYR A 31 15.08 -7.71 12.69
C TYR A 31 16.31 -6.80 12.55
N ILE A 32 17.17 -6.84 13.56
CA ILE A 32 18.28 -5.91 13.77
C ILE A 32 19.52 -6.74 14.07
N ASP A 33 20.62 -6.47 13.37
CA ASP A 33 21.93 -7.13 13.57
C ASP A 33 21.85 -8.68 13.63
N GLY A 34 20.97 -9.27 12.82
CA GLY A 34 20.79 -10.73 12.75
C GLY A 34 19.85 -11.33 13.81
N GLN A 35 19.10 -10.51 14.55
CA GLN A 35 18.23 -10.95 15.65
C GLN A 35 16.82 -10.37 15.54
N TYR A 36 15.82 -11.17 15.92
CA TYR A 36 14.45 -10.70 16.08
C TYR A 36 14.31 -9.90 17.38
N VAL A 37 13.76 -8.69 17.27
CA VAL A 37 13.54 -7.78 18.40
C VAL A 37 12.03 -7.53 18.56
N LEU A 38 11.52 -7.76 19.77
CA LEU A 38 10.12 -7.52 20.11
C LEU A 38 9.94 -6.06 20.55
N TYR A 39 8.90 -5.38 20.02
CA TYR A 39 8.59 -3.98 20.30
C TYR A 39 9.77 -3.03 20.09
N PRO A 40 10.42 -3.03 18.90
CA PRO A 40 11.50 -2.10 18.62
C PRO A 40 11.02 -0.66 18.84
N THR A 41 11.89 0.14 19.47
CA THR A 41 11.75 1.60 19.56
C THR A 41 11.79 2.23 18.16
N HIS A 42 11.49 3.54 18.06
CA HIS A 42 11.59 4.25 16.78
C HIS A 42 13.00 4.19 16.20
N GLU A 43 14.03 4.43 17.02
CA GLU A 43 15.46 4.35 16.62
C GLU A 43 15.85 2.93 16.18
N GLU A 44 15.41 1.90 16.91
CA GLU A 44 15.63 0.50 16.50
C GLU A 44 14.88 0.16 15.20
N SER A 45 13.68 0.71 14.99
CA SER A 45 12.89 0.49 13.78
C SER A 45 13.56 1.06 12.54
N GLU A 46 14.30 2.17 12.66
CA GLU A 46 15.10 2.73 11.56
C GLU A 46 16.23 1.80 11.14
N ARG A 47 16.83 1.07 12.09
CA ARG A 47 17.89 0.09 11.85
C ARG A 47 17.37 -1.28 11.42
N SER A 48 16.08 -1.54 11.62
CA SER A 48 15.45 -2.81 11.32
C SER A 48 15.23 -3.02 9.82
N ILE A 49 15.42 -4.25 9.33
CA ILE A 49 15.10 -4.61 7.94
C ILE A 49 13.64 -5.05 7.75
N ILE A 50 12.90 -5.31 8.83
CA ILE A 50 11.46 -5.56 8.79
C ILE A 50 10.74 -4.75 9.87
N ASN A 51 9.49 -4.39 9.60
CA ASN A 51 8.57 -3.91 10.62
C ASN A 51 7.29 -4.73 10.51
N LEU A 52 7.19 -5.79 11.30
CA LEU A 52 6.04 -6.70 11.31
C LEU A 52 5.11 -6.33 12.46
N LEU A 53 3.91 -5.83 12.16
CA LEU A 53 2.77 -5.91 13.07
C LEU A 53 2.12 -7.29 12.89
N TYR A 54 2.10 -8.08 13.96
CA TYR A 54 1.56 -9.43 13.95
C TYR A 54 0.41 -9.54 14.95
N VAL A 55 -0.74 -10.03 14.48
CA VAL A 55 -1.93 -10.31 15.29
C VAL A 55 -2.29 -11.78 15.14
N GLY A 56 -2.56 -12.45 16.27
CA GLY A 56 -2.96 -13.85 16.28
C GLY A 56 -4.04 -14.14 17.30
N THR A 57 -4.73 -15.26 17.07
CA THR A 57 -5.48 -15.97 18.11
C THR A 57 -4.50 -16.81 18.93
N ARG A 58 -5.00 -17.62 19.87
CA ARG A 58 -4.15 -18.49 20.68
C ARG A 58 -3.32 -19.45 19.83
N ASP A 59 -3.89 -19.95 18.73
CA ASP A 59 -3.31 -21.05 17.98
C ASP A 59 -2.85 -20.64 16.58
N LEU A 60 -3.43 -19.57 16.01
CA LEU A 60 -3.25 -19.23 14.61
C LEU A 60 -2.98 -17.73 14.36
N PRO A 61 -2.06 -17.39 13.43
CA PRO A 61 -1.97 -16.05 12.85
C PRO A 61 -3.31 -15.60 12.29
N LEU A 62 -3.69 -14.33 12.54
CA LEU A 62 -4.96 -13.75 12.09
C LEU A 62 -4.77 -12.61 11.09
N MET A 63 -3.83 -11.71 11.36
CA MET A 63 -3.55 -10.56 10.52
C MET A 63 -2.08 -10.20 10.64
N ILE A 64 -1.47 -9.84 9.52
CA ILE A 64 -0.14 -9.23 9.52
C ILE A 64 -0.14 -8.00 8.65
N GLU A 65 0.66 -7.02 9.05
CA GLU A 65 0.83 -5.80 8.28
C GLU A 65 2.22 -5.25 8.52
N GLY A 66 2.90 -4.79 7.47
CA GLY A 66 4.26 -4.31 7.65
C GLY A 66 4.99 -3.91 6.39
N SER A 67 6.26 -3.63 6.58
CA SER A 67 7.23 -3.30 5.55
C SER A 67 8.54 -4.04 5.74
N GLY A 68 9.37 -4.02 4.71
CA GLY A 68 10.73 -4.54 4.73
C GLY A 68 11.68 -3.66 3.92
N LYS A 69 12.97 -3.73 4.23
CA LYS A 69 14.05 -3.12 3.44
C LYS A 69 14.67 -4.19 2.55
N GLU A 70 13.87 -4.63 1.56
CA GLU A 70 14.19 -5.80 0.73
C GLU A 70 14.47 -7.06 1.58
N ALA A 71 13.60 -7.33 2.54
CA ALA A 71 13.77 -8.43 3.48
C ALA A 71 13.53 -9.80 2.80
N PRO A 72 14.41 -10.80 2.99
CA PRO A 72 14.18 -12.16 2.52
C PRO A 72 12.87 -12.78 3.07
N GLU A 73 12.23 -13.64 2.29
CA GLU A 73 10.98 -14.33 2.66
C GLU A 73 11.10 -15.14 3.97
N ASP A 74 12.26 -15.77 4.20
CA ASP A 74 12.54 -16.58 5.39
C ASP A 74 12.68 -15.73 6.66
N ILE A 75 13.21 -14.51 6.55
CA ILE A 75 13.25 -13.56 7.67
C ILE A 75 11.83 -13.18 8.11
N LEU A 76 10.94 -12.87 7.18
CA LEU A 76 9.53 -12.58 7.50
C LEU A 76 8.84 -13.82 8.08
N ALA A 77 9.05 -15.00 7.51
CA ALA A 77 8.49 -16.24 8.03
C ALA A 77 8.95 -16.53 9.47
N GLY A 78 10.25 -16.39 9.75
CA GLY A 78 10.80 -16.56 11.10
C GLY A 78 10.33 -15.48 12.08
N ALA A 79 10.06 -14.26 11.60
CA ALA A 79 9.50 -13.20 12.44
C ALA A 79 8.08 -13.55 12.93
N MET A 80 7.25 -14.16 12.08
CA MET A 80 5.92 -14.65 12.46
C MET A 80 6.00 -15.78 13.50
N GLU A 81 6.97 -16.68 13.37
CA GLU A 81 7.21 -17.75 14.34
C GLU A 81 7.73 -17.21 15.68
N PHE A 82 8.64 -16.25 15.63
CA PHE A 82 9.14 -15.56 16.82
C PHE A 82 8.02 -14.79 17.55
N ALA A 83 7.09 -14.17 16.81
CA ALA A 83 6.00 -13.37 17.36
C ALA A 83 4.97 -14.19 18.15
N HIS A 84 4.62 -15.39 17.67
CA HIS A 84 3.43 -16.12 18.12
C HIS A 84 3.42 -16.48 19.62
N PRO A 85 4.52 -16.95 20.24
CA PRO A 85 4.56 -17.22 21.67
C PRO A 85 4.24 -15.99 22.54
N TYR A 86 4.61 -14.77 22.08
CA TYR A 86 4.30 -13.54 22.80
C TYR A 86 2.83 -13.16 22.69
N VAL A 87 2.20 -13.41 21.55
CA VAL A 87 0.74 -13.28 21.38
C VAL A 87 -0.01 -14.19 22.36
N GLN A 88 0.43 -15.44 22.51
CA GLN A 88 -0.16 -16.38 23.46
C GLN A 88 -0.10 -15.86 24.90
N ARG A 89 1.05 -15.30 25.30
CA ARG A 89 1.23 -14.70 26.64
C ARG A 89 0.29 -13.51 26.88
N LEU A 90 0.05 -12.68 25.86
CA LEU A 90 -0.89 -11.55 25.96
C LEU A 90 -2.35 -12.02 26.07
N ILE A 91 -2.69 -13.11 25.37
CA ILE A 91 -3.99 -13.76 25.46
C ILE A 91 -4.20 -14.34 26.86
N ASP A 92 -3.19 -15.03 27.42
CA ASP A 92 -3.23 -15.56 28.78
C ASP A 92 -3.49 -14.45 29.81
N ALA A 93 -2.76 -13.33 29.70
CA ALA A 93 -2.94 -12.17 30.58
C ALA A 93 -4.35 -11.56 30.50
N GLN A 94 -4.96 -11.51 29.31
CA GLN A 94 -6.34 -11.04 29.13
C GLN A 94 -7.36 -11.97 29.82
N LEU A 95 -7.16 -13.28 29.69
CA LEU A 95 -8.02 -14.29 30.32
C LEU A 95 -7.84 -14.31 31.85
N ASP A 96 -6.61 -14.15 32.34
CA ASP A 96 -6.31 -13.98 33.76
C ASP A 96 -7.01 -12.76 34.34
N LEU A 97 -7.00 -11.64 33.61
CA LEU A 97 -7.70 -10.43 34.04
C LEU A 97 -9.22 -10.64 34.12
N ARG A 98 -9.82 -11.35 33.15
CA ARG A 98 -11.25 -11.69 33.20
C ARG A 98 -11.57 -12.56 34.42
N ARG A 99 -10.75 -13.57 34.71
CA ARG A 99 -10.88 -14.42 35.92
C ARG A 99 -10.74 -13.60 37.20
N ALA A 100 -9.74 -12.73 37.29
CA ALA A 100 -9.50 -11.88 38.45
C ALA A 100 -10.64 -10.87 38.70
N ALA A 101 -11.33 -10.44 37.65
CA ALA A 101 -12.54 -9.63 37.75
C ALA A 101 -13.78 -10.40 38.24
N GLY A 102 -13.68 -11.71 38.47
CA GLY A 102 -14.80 -12.56 38.91
C GLY A 102 -15.83 -12.83 37.82
N LEU A 103 -15.48 -12.60 36.55
CA LEU A 103 -16.38 -12.82 35.42
C LEU A 103 -16.33 -14.29 34.98
N PRO A 104 -17.48 -14.89 34.61
CA PRO A 104 -17.52 -16.26 34.10
C PRO A 104 -16.77 -16.37 32.77
N GLU A 105 -16.39 -17.58 32.36
CA GLU A 105 -15.83 -17.79 31.02
C GLU A 105 -16.80 -17.28 29.93
N LYS A 106 -16.26 -16.62 28.90
CA LYS A 106 -17.09 -16.05 27.85
C LYS A 106 -17.53 -17.15 26.89
N THR A 107 -18.81 -17.43 26.87
CA THR A 107 -19.45 -18.32 25.89
C THR A 107 -20.06 -17.49 24.78
N VAL A 108 -19.74 -17.82 23.53
CA VAL A 108 -20.34 -17.20 22.34
C VAL A 108 -21.15 -18.27 21.63
N GLU A 109 -22.48 -18.10 21.61
CA GLU A 109 -23.35 -18.92 20.78
C GLU A 109 -23.25 -18.46 19.33
N THR A 110 -22.75 -19.32 18.45
CA THR A 110 -22.71 -19.05 17.02
C THR A 110 -24.08 -19.35 16.42
N THR A 111 -24.75 -18.32 15.89
CA THR A 111 -26.08 -18.42 15.26
C THR A 111 -26.00 -18.71 13.76
N GLU A 112 -24.81 -19.01 13.20
CA GLU A 112 -24.67 -19.34 11.79
C GLU A 112 -25.24 -20.73 11.51
N SER A 113 -26.53 -20.78 11.19
CA SER A 113 -27.15 -21.91 10.51
C SER A 113 -27.07 -21.73 9.00
N GLU A 114 -26.93 -22.85 8.29
CA GLU A 114 -27.11 -22.90 6.83
C GLU A 114 -28.47 -22.25 6.47
N PRO A 115 -28.53 -21.36 5.46
CA PRO A 115 -29.81 -20.76 5.07
C PRO A 115 -30.84 -21.84 4.71
N ALA A 116 -32.06 -21.75 5.22
CA ALA A 116 -33.07 -22.79 5.03
C ALA A 116 -33.41 -23.03 3.55
N LEU A 117 -33.28 -21.99 2.71
CA LEU A 117 -33.48 -22.06 1.27
C LEU A 117 -32.32 -22.73 0.50
N LEU A 118 -31.14 -22.91 1.10
CA LEU A 118 -29.96 -23.37 0.36
C LEU A 118 -30.16 -24.73 -0.33
N PRO A 119 -30.75 -25.77 0.30
CA PRO A 119 -31.04 -27.03 -0.39
C PRO A 119 -31.95 -26.88 -1.61
N GLN A 120 -33.00 -26.05 -1.52
CA GLN A 120 -33.91 -25.76 -2.63
C GLN A 120 -33.19 -25.01 -3.75
N LEU A 121 -32.38 -24.00 -3.41
CA LEU A 121 -31.60 -23.23 -4.37
C LEU A 121 -30.57 -24.10 -5.09
N ARG A 122 -29.88 -24.97 -4.35
CA ARG A 122 -28.91 -25.94 -4.89
C ARG A 122 -29.56 -26.88 -5.90
N GLN A 123 -30.75 -27.38 -5.60
CA GLN A 123 -31.45 -28.26 -6.53
C GLN A 123 -31.85 -27.56 -7.84
N ARG A 124 -32.29 -26.30 -7.76
CA ARG A 124 -32.89 -25.60 -8.90
C ARG A 124 -31.90 -24.81 -9.75
N TYR A 125 -30.93 -24.14 -9.12
CA TYR A 125 -30.12 -23.11 -9.78
C TYR A 125 -28.63 -23.43 -9.85
N GLN A 126 -28.15 -24.52 -9.25
CA GLN A 126 -26.72 -24.87 -9.23
C GLN A 126 -26.09 -24.90 -10.63
N ALA A 127 -26.77 -25.53 -11.60
CA ALA A 127 -26.25 -25.65 -12.97
C ALA A 127 -26.19 -24.29 -13.69
N GLU A 128 -27.20 -23.44 -13.52
CA GLU A 128 -27.27 -22.11 -14.13
C GLU A 128 -26.25 -21.16 -13.48
N LEU A 129 -26.14 -21.19 -12.14
CA LEU A 129 -25.15 -20.42 -11.39
C LEU A 129 -23.73 -20.81 -11.78
N ARG A 130 -23.48 -22.12 -11.91
CA ARG A 130 -22.19 -22.64 -12.39
C ARG A 130 -21.83 -22.08 -13.77
N GLN A 131 -22.77 -22.03 -14.70
CA GLN A 131 -22.52 -21.45 -16.02
C GLN A 131 -22.20 -19.97 -15.93
N ALA A 132 -22.93 -19.22 -15.08
CA ALA A 132 -22.69 -17.80 -14.87
C ALA A 132 -21.30 -17.52 -14.28
N VAL A 133 -20.88 -18.23 -13.23
CA VAL A 133 -19.57 -17.99 -12.57
C VAL A 133 -18.37 -18.35 -13.46
N LEU A 134 -18.55 -19.23 -14.45
CA LEU A 134 -17.50 -19.63 -15.41
C LEU A 134 -17.39 -18.69 -16.62
N ILE A 135 -18.17 -17.61 -16.68
CA ILE A 135 -17.99 -16.56 -17.67
C ILE A 135 -16.67 -15.83 -17.35
N PRO A 136 -15.68 -15.79 -18.26
CA PRO A 136 -14.35 -15.26 -17.94
C PRO A 136 -14.31 -13.77 -17.64
N THR A 137 -15.01 -12.95 -18.42
CA THR A 137 -14.99 -11.49 -18.28
C THR A 137 -15.84 -11.03 -17.10
N LYS A 138 -15.29 -10.15 -16.25
CA LYS A 138 -15.95 -9.68 -15.02
C LYS A 138 -17.35 -9.16 -15.29
N ARG A 139 -17.48 -8.21 -16.22
CA ARG A 139 -18.76 -7.52 -16.47
C ARG A 139 -19.86 -8.47 -16.93
N ALA A 140 -19.55 -9.37 -17.87
CA ALA A 140 -20.54 -10.32 -18.36
C ALA A 140 -20.92 -11.35 -17.28
N ARG A 141 -19.97 -11.74 -16.42
CA ARG A 141 -20.22 -12.58 -15.25
C ARG A 141 -21.12 -11.88 -14.23
N GLU A 142 -20.83 -10.63 -13.87
CA GLU A 142 -21.66 -9.84 -12.95
C GLU A 142 -23.08 -9.63 -13.50
N GLU A 143 -23.23 -9.30 -14.78
CA GLU A 143 -24.53 -9.17 -15.43
C GLU A 143 -25.31 -10.50 -15.36
N ALA A 144 -24.68 -11.64 -15.66
CA ALA A 144 -25.31 -12.95 -15.58
C ALA A 144 -25.71 -13.32 -14.13
N LEU A 145 -24.84 -13.06 -13.15
CA LEU A 145 -25.11 -13.32 -11.74
C LEU A 145 -26.23 -12.43 -11.19
N ASN A 146 -26.28 -11.16 -11.58
CA ASN A 146 -27.34 -10.24 -11.18
C ASN A 146 -28.69 -10.64 -11.77
N ASN A 147 -28.72 -11.00 -13.06
CA ASN A 147 -29.93 -11.52 -13.71
C ASN A 147 -30.43 -12.80 -13.03
N LEU A 148 -29.51 -13.72 -12.71
CA LEU A 148 -29.88 -14.95 -11.99
C LEU A 148 -30.39 -14.66 -10.58
N ARG A 149 -29.74 -13.75 -9.84
CA ARG A 149 -30.19 -13.33 -8.51
C ARG A 149 -31.59 -12.73 -8.55
N GLN A 150 -31.88 -11.88 -9.55
CA GLN A 150 -33.21 -11.30 -9.74
C GLN A 150 -34.25 -12.38 -10.07
N LYS A 151 -33.96 -13.28 -11.01
CA LYS A 151 -34.82 -14.42 -11.36
C LYS A 151 -35.14 -15.29 -10.14
N VAL A 152 -34.13 -15.63 -9.35
CA VAL A 152 -34.31 -16.42 -8.12
C VAL A 152 -35.24 -15.71 -7.14
N ALA A 153 -35.05 -14.40 -6.94
CA ALA A 153 -35.92 -13.62 -6.06
C ALA A 153 -37.37 -13.56 -6.56
N GLU A 154 -37.57 -13.33 -7.86
CA GLU A 154 -38.90 -13.28 -8.48
C GLU A 154 -39.64 -14.63 -8.38
N GLU A 155 -38.97 -15.75 -8.69
CA GLU A 155 -39.56 -17.09 -8.64
C GLU A 155 -39.91 -17.51 -7.19
N LEU A 156 -39.04 -17.23 -6.21
CA LEU A 156 -39.31 -17.56 -4.81
C LEU A 156 -40.43 -16.69 -4.21
N LEU A 157 -40.48 -15.40 -4.54
CA LEU A 157 -41.56 -14.52 -4.09
C LEU A 157 -42.90 -14.84 -4.77
N ALA A 158 -42.89 -15.39 -5.99
CA ALA A 158 -44.09 -15.89 -6.64
C ALA A 158 -44.65 -17.16 -5.97
N GLU A 159 -43.77 -18.04 -5.45
CA GLU A 159 -44.16 -19.24 -4.70
C GLU A 159 -44.61 -18.90 -3.27
N ASN A 160 -43.89 -18.01 -2.60
CA ASN A 160 -44.20 -17.55 -1.26
C ASN A 160 -43.85 -16.06 -1.08
N PRO A 161 -44.84 -15.16 -1.21
CA PRO A 161 -44.63 -13.71 -1.09
C PRO A 161 -44.10 -13.25 0.27
N GLU A 162 -44.28 -14.05 1.32
CA GLU A 162 -43.84 -13.73 2.69
C GLU A 162 -42.38 -14.15 2.94
N THR A 163 -41.68 -14.70 1.94
CA THR A 163 -40.26 -15.08 2.09
C THR A 163 -39.40 -13.83 2.30
N PRO A 164 -38.64 -13.72 3.41
CA PRO A 164 -37.82 -12.55 3.66
C PRO A 164 -36.75 -12.36 2.57
N ALA A 165 -36.65 -11.14 2.02
CA ALA A 165 -35.65 -10.82 1.01
C ALA A 165 -34.20 -11.07 1.47
N GLU A 166 -33.93 -10.89 2.77
CA GLU A 166 -32.63 -11.21 3.37
C GLU A 166 -32.33 -12.71 3.30
N GLU A 167 -33.32 -13.57 3.49
CA GLU A 167 -33.15 -15.02 3.43
C GLU A 167 -32.83 -15.48 2.00
N ILE A 168 -33.51 -14.91 1.00
CA ILE A 168 -33.22 -15.15 -0.42
C ILE A 168 -31.78 -14.72 -0.74
N SER A 169 -31.41 -13.50 -0.33
CA SER A 169 -30.07 -12.95 -0.57
C SER A 169 -28.97 -13.80 0.08
N ARG A 170 -29.15 -14.18 1.35
CA ARG A 170 -28.22 -15.05 2.08
C ARG A 170 -28.14 -16.45 1.47
N GLY A 171 -29.27 -17.02 1.05
CA GLY A 171 -29.31 -18.32 0.38
C GLY A 171 -28.56 -18.32 -0.95
N PHE A 172 -28.79 -17.31 -1.78
CA PHE A 172 -28.08 -17.15 -3.06
C PHE A 172 -26.58 -16.94 -2.84
N GLU A 173 -26.20 -16.11 -1.87
CA GLU A 173 -24.82 -15.84 -1.53
C GLU A 173 -24.10 -17.09 -1.01
N ALA A 174 -24.76 -17.90 -0.19
CA ALA A 174 -24.22 -19.17 0.28
C ALA A 174 -24.02 -20.15 -0.89
N LEU A 175 -24.97 -20.22 -1.83
CA LEU A 175 -24.85 -21.06 -3.03
C LEU A 175 -23.71 -20.58 -3.95
N LEU A 176 -23.54 -19.27 -4.12
CA LEU A 176 -22.43 -18.67 -4.86
C LEU A 176 -21.09 -19.09 -4.26
N LYS A 177 -20.91 -18.92 -2.95
CA LYS A 177 -19.70 -19.34 -2.25
C LYS A 177 -19.46 -20.84 -2.38
N GLU A 178 -20.48 -21.67 -2.15
CA GLU A 178 -20.38 -23.13 -2.32
C GLU A 178 -19.91 -23.51 -3.73
N THR A 179 -20.51 -22.89 -4.75
CA THR A 179 -20.20 -23.16 -6.16
C THR A 179 -18.77 -22.76 -6.53
N VAL A 180 -18.37 -21.53 -6.18
CA VAL A 180 -17.02 -21.01 -6.48
C VAL A 180 -15.95 -21.84 -5.77
N ARG A 181 -16.19 -22.19 -4.50
CA ARG A 181 -15.24 -23.00 -3.72
C ARG A 181 -15.18 -24.43 -4.22
N GLY A 182 -16.31 -25.03 -4.59
CA GLY A 182 -16.38 -26.38 -5.18
C GLY A 182 -15.58 -26.47 -6.49
N LEU A 183 -15.69 -25.46 -7.36
CA LEU A 183 -14.90 -25.38 -8.59
C LEU A 183 -13.38 -25.46 -8.31
N MET A 184 -12.90 -24.72 -7.31
CA MET A 184 -11.47 -24.68 -7.01
C MET A 184 -10.98 -25.92 -6.25
N LEU A 185 -11.76 -26.40 -5.28
CA LEU A 185 -11.34 -27.49 -4.38
C LEU A 185 -11.58 -28.89 -4.96
N GLU A 186 -12.59 -29.06 -5.80
CA GLU A 186 -13.03 -30.38 -6.28
C GLU A 186 -12.71 -30.58 -7.77
N GLU A 187 -12.83 -29.53 -8.57
CA GLU A 187 -12.60 -29.61 -10.01
C GLU A 187 -11.28 -28.99 -10.46
N GLU A 188 -10.52 -28.43 -9.52
CA GLU A 188 -9.23 -27.79 -9.75
C GLU A 188 -9.29 -26.71 -10.84
N ARG A 189 -10.39 -25.95 -10.88
CA ARG A 189 -10.68 -24.96 -11.91
C ARG A 189 -10.96 -23.58 -11.34
N ARG A 190 -10.30 -22.57 -11.90
CA ARG A 190 -10.60 -21.15 -11.63
C ARG A 190 -11.70 -20.59 -12.52
N LEU A 191 -12.28 -19.48 -12.09
CA LEU A 191 -13.42 -18.83 -12.75
C LEU A 191 -13.10 -18.37 -14.18
N ASP A 192 -11.89 -17.85 -14.39
CA ASP A 192 -11.40 -17.38 -15.69
C ASP A 192 -10.61 -18.44 -16.48
N GLY A 193 -10.51 -19.67 -15.94
CA GLY A 193 -9.84 -20.79 -16.59
C GLY A 193 -8.32 -20.86 -16.42
N ARG A 194 -7.70 -19.94 -15.67
CA ARG A 194 -6.26 -19.99 -15.37
C ARG A 194 -5.88 -21.16 -14.46
N GLY A 195 -4.59 -21.51 -14.49
CA GLY A 195 -3.97 -22.31 -13.44
C GLY A 195 -3.94 -21.57 -12.08
N PHE A 196 -3.78 -22.32 -10.99
CA PHE A 196 -3.68 -21.75 -9.64
C PHE A 196 -2.43 -20.90 -9.42
N ASP A 197 -1.37 -21.14 -10.19
CA ASP A 197 -0.08 -20.44 -10.09
C ASP A 197 0.14 -19.41 -11.20
N GLU A 198 -0.88 -19.14 -12.00
CA GLU A 198 -0.80 -18.29 -13.19
C GLU A 198 -1.27 -16.85 -12.92
N ILE A 199 -0.43 -15.88 -13.28
CA ILE A 199 -0.79 -14.45 -13.27
C ILE A 199 -1.65 -14.10 -14.49
N ARG A 200 -2.52 -13.09 -14.37
CA ARG A 200 -3.24 -12.54 -15.54
C ARG A 200 -2.28 -11.87 -16.51
N PRO A 201 -2.69 -11.66 -17.78
CA PRO A 201 -1.92 -10.86 -18.72
C PRO A 201 -1.59 -9.48 -18.15
N VAL A 202 -0.32 -9.08 -18.22
CA VAL A 202 0.17 -7.78 -17.75
C VAL A 202 0.61 -6.94 -18.94
N SER A 203 0.22 -5.67 -18.95
CA SER A 203 0.75 -4.66 -19.86
C SER A 203 1.03 -3.38 -19.09
N ALA A 204 2.04 -2.62 -19.54
CA ALA A 204 2.36 -1.35 -18.94
C ALA A 204 2.90 -0.35 -19.97
N ALA A 205 2.70 0.93 -19.71
CA ALA A 205 3.25 2.03 -20.48
C ALA A 205 3.65 3.17 -19.55
N VAL A 206 4.72 3.89 -19.90
CA VAL A 206 5.22 5.07 -19.15
C VAL A 206 5.15 6.33 -20.02
N GLY A 207 5.17 7.52 -19.40
CA GLY A 207 5.16 8.79 -20.12
C GLY A 207 3.86 9.04 -20.91
N ILE A 208 2.74 8.48 -20.46
CA ILE A 208 1.46 8.53 -21.17
C ILE A 208 0.73 9.88 -21.04
N LEU A 209 1.05 10.66 -20.00
CA LEU A 209 0.47 11.99 -19.80
C LEU A 209 1.50 13.07 -20.16
N PRO A 210 1.19 13.99 -21.09
CA PRO A 210 2.20 14.90 -21.66
C PRO A 210 2.84 15.90 -20.68
N ARG A 211 2.17 16.21 -19.56
CA ARG A 211 2.54 17.35 -18.68
C ARG A 211 2.89 16.96 -17.25
N THR A 212 2.67 15.70 -16.87
CA THR A 212 3.09 15.19 -15.56
C THR A 212 4.61 15.08 -15.48
N HIS A 213 5.19 15.06 -14.27
CA HIS A 213 6.64 14.85 -14.14
C HIS A 213 7.02 13.40 -14.46
N GLY A 214 6.18 12.45 -14.07
CA GLY A 214 6.18 11.09 -14.60
C GLY A 214 4.78 10.50 -14.58
N SER A 215 4.55 9.50 -15.42
CA SER A 215 3.27 8.80 -15.47
C SER A 215 3.45 7.35 -15.91
N ALA A 216 2.57 6.48 -15.43
CA ALA A 216 2.50 5.11 -15.90
C ALA A 216 1.06 4.59 -15.89
N LEU A 217 0.71 3.79 -16.89
CA LEU A 217 -0.49 2.95 -16.88
C LEU A 217 -0.04 1.51 -16.71
N PHE A 218 -0.46 0.86 -15.64
CA PHE A 218 -0.23 -0.56 -15.41
C PHE A 218 -1.56 -1.30 -15.44
N THR A 219 -1.65 -2.34 -16.25
CA THR A 219 -2.84 -3.18 -16.39
C THR A 219 -2.46 -4.64 -16.14
N ARG A 220 -3.19 -5.32 -15.26
CA ARG A 220 -3.09 -6.76 -15.00
C ARG A 220 -4.48 -7.38 -15.07
N GLY A 221 -4.78 -8.07 -16.18
CA GLY A 221 -6.14 -8.49 -16.52
C GLY A 221 -7.09 -7.28 -16.53
N GLU A 222 -8.21 -7.38 -15.82
CA GLU A 222 -9.21 -6.32 -15.65
C GLU A 222 -8.93 -5.45 -14.38
N THR A 223 -7.65 -5.25 -14.05
CA THR A 223 -7.20 -4.36 -12.96
C THR A 223 -6.21 -3.37 -13.53
N GLN A 224 -6.54 -2.08 -13.48
CA GLN A 224 -5.74 -1.03 -14.11
C GLN A 224 -5.54 0.15 -13.15
N ALA A 225 -4.29 0.59 -13.04
CA ALA A 225 -3.89 1.74 -12.25
C ALA A 225 -3.12 2.74 -13.12
N LEU A 226 -3.58 3.99 -13.10
CA LEU A 226 -2.88 5.15 -13.65
C LEU A 226 -2.14 5.84 -12.52
N ALA A 227 -0.80 5.78 -12.53
CA ALA A 227 0.03 6.51 -11.57
C ALA A 227 0.57 7.79 -12.21
N THR A 228 0.58 8.87 -11.43
CA THR A 228 1.22 10.13 -11.79
C THR A 228 2.17 10.56 -10.70
N VAL A 229 3.33 11.08 -11.08
CA VAL A 229 4.35 11.61 -10.18
C VAL A 229 4.41 13.12 -10.33
N THR A 230 4.41 13.80 -9.19
CA THR A 230 4.70 15.22 -9.06
C THR A 230 5.90 15.38 -8.14
N LEU A 231 6.84 16.23 -8.57
CA LEU A 231 8.05 16.60 -7.84
C LEU A 231 7.86 18.02 -7.33
N GLY A 232 8.01 18.22 -6.04
CA GLY A 232 7.89 19.49 -5.33
C GLY A 232 9.17 19.86 -4.61
N THR A 233 9.22 21.06 -4.07
CA THR A 233 10.35 21.53 -3.25
C THR A 233 10.26 20.94 -1.84
N ILE A 234 11.26 21.18 -0.99
CA ILE A 234 11.24 20.70 0.40
C ILE A 234 10.03 21.27 1.15
N SER A 235 9.60 22.50 0.86
CA SER A 235 8.41 23.09 1.49
C SER A 235 7.08 22.44 1.12
N ASP A 236 7.04 21.60 0.08
CA ASP A 236 5.84 20.84 -0.30
C ASP A 236 5.68 19.55 0.54
N ALA A 237 6.61 19.27 1.45
CA ALA A 237 6.53 18.11 2.33
C ALA A 237 5.30 18.18 3.24
N GLN A 238 4.72 17.01 3.52
CA GLN A 238 3.56 16.93 4.40
C GLN A 238 4.01 16.98 5.86
N LEU A 239 3.63 18.04 6.56
CA LEU A 239 3.78 18.14 8.01
C LEU A 239 2.73 17.28 8.71
N MET A 240 3.14 16.59 9.77
CA MET A 240 2.33 15.69 10.56
C MET A 240 2.48 16.02 12.04
N ASP A 241 1.36 16.01 12.77
CA ASP A 241 1.39 16.11 14.23
C ASP A 241 1.80 14.74 14.81
N ALA A 242 3.11 14.56 15.04
CA ALA A 242 3.73 13.31 15.47
C ALA A 242 3.51 13.03 16.96
N LEU A 243 2.25 13.04 17.43
CA LEU A 243 1.87 12.90 18.85
C LEU A 243 2.41 11.62 19.51
N SER A 244 2.60 10.54 18.75
CA SER A 244 3.13 9.26 19.22
C SER A 244 4.64 9.08 18.99
N GLY A 245 5.34 10.16 18.64
CA GLY A 245 6.70 10.13 18.10
C GLY A 245 6.77 9.57 16.68
N GLY A 246 7.97 9.62 16.11
CA GLY A 246 8.25 9.31 14.70
C GLY A 246 8.44 10.58 13.87
N PRO A 247 8.54 10.44 12.53
CA PRO A 247 8.69 11.59 11.63
C PRO A 247 7.52 12.55 11.75
N ASP A 248 7.81 13.85 11.85
CA ASP A 248 6.85 14.96 11.82
C ASP A 248 6.73 15.60 10.43
N GLU A 249 7.56 15.16 9.49
CA GLU A 249 7.55 15.53 8.08
C GLU A 249 7.58 14.28 7.19
N LYS A 250 6.91 14.36 6.05
CA LYS A 250 6.89 13.32 5.03
C LYS A 250 7.15 13.88 3.64
N ARG A 251 8.28 13.49 3.07
CA ARG A 251 8.74 13.91 1.73
C ARG A 251 8.32 12.97 0.60
N PHE A 252 7.94 11.74 0.90
CA PHE A 252 7.38 10.80 -0.08
C PHE A 252 5.94 10.48 0.31
N MET A 253 5.00 10.77 -0.59
CA MET A 253 3.57 10.56 -0.37
C MET A 253 2.99 9.74 -1.51
N LEU A 254 2.11 8.79 -1.19
CA LEU A 254 1.27 8.11 -2.17
C LEU A 254 -0.20 8.29 -1.81
N HIS A 255 -0.93 8.95 -2.69
CA HIS A 255 -2.39 9.03 -2.62
C HIS A 255 -3.00 8.01 -3.56
N TYR A 256 -3.99 7.29 -3.05
CA TYR A 256 -4.69 6.24 -3.77
C TYR A 256 -6.16 6.62 -3.85
N ASN A 257 -6.71 6.56 -5.06
CA ASN A 257 -8.10 6.92 -5.36
C ASN A 257 -8.80 5.74 -6.04
N PHE A 258 -9.99 5.40 -5.56
CA PHE A 258 -10.82 4.30 -6.07
C PHE A 258 -12.18 4.83 -6.52
N PRO A 259 -12.26 5.44 -7.71
CA PRO A 259 -13.50 6.02 -8.18
C PRO A 259 -14.53 4.94 -8.53
N PRO A 260 -15.84 5.22 -8.37
CA PRO A 260 -16.91 4.23 -8.62
C PRO A 260 -16.92 3.62 -10.02
N TYR A 261 -16.50 4.40 -11.03
CA TYR A 261 -16.45 3.92 -12.42
C TYR A 261 -15.48 2.75 -12.59
N SER A 262 -14.47 2.60 -11.72
CA SER A 262 -13.48 1.53 -11.80
C SER A 262 -14.07 0.14 -11.56
N VAL A 263 -15.23 0.07 -10.91
CA VAL A 263 -16.02 -1.15 -10.73
C VAL A 263 -17.30 -1.15 -11.57
N GLY A 264 -17.48 -0.17 -12.46
CA GLY A 264 -18.68 -0.05 -13.30
C GLY A 264 -19.90 0.50 -12.57
N GLU A 265 -19.73 1.08 -11.38
CA GLU A 265 -20.83 1.61 -10.57
C GLU A 265 -20.95 3.13 -10.66
N VAL A 266 -22.15 3.64 -10.37
CA VAL A 266 -22.39 5.07 -10.15
C VAL A 266 -22.32 5.34 -8.66
N GLY A 267 -21.49 6.30 -8.24
CA GLY A 267 -21.34 6.66 -6.84
C GLY A 267 -20.96 8.12 -6.65
N ARG A 268 -21.01 8.58 -5.40
CA ARG A 268 -20.57 9.94 -5.05
C ARG A 268 -19.05 9.99 -5.05
N ILE A 269 -18.48 10.98 -5.72
CA ILE A 269 -17.05 11.31 -5.60
C ILE A 269 -16.92 12.27 -4.42
N GLY A 270 -16.18 11.85 -3.40
CA GLY A 270 -16.04 12.56 -2.13
C GLY A 270 -14.62 12.46 -1.57
N PRO A 271 -14.40 12.84 -0.30
CA PRO A 271 -13.10 12.64 0.35
C PRO A 271 -12.77 11.15 0.41
N THR A 272 -11.47 10.84 0.44
CA THR A 272 -10.98 9.46 0.47
C THR A 272 -11.44 8.72 1.73
N GLY A 273 -11.93 7.50 1.54
CA GLY A 273 -12.36 6.61 2.62
C GLY A 273 -11.22 5.86 3.28
N ARG A 274 -11.53 5.14 4.36
CA ARG A 274 -10.55 4.33 5.11
C ARG A 274 -9.83 3.30 4.24
N ARG A 275 -10.56 2.64 3.33
CA ARG A 275 -9.98 1.62 2.43
C ARG A 275 -8.96 2.22 1.47
N GLU A 276 -9.27 3.38 0.90
CA GLU A 276 -8.38 4.10 -0.01
C GLU A 276 -7.11 4.54 0.71
N ILE A 277 -7.24 5.08 1.93
CA ILE A 277 -6.09 5.44 2.77
C ILE A 277 -5.25 4.20 3.12
N GLY A 278 -5.87 3.08 3.50
CA GLY A 278 -5.16 1.84 3.83
C GLY A 278 -4.41 1.25 2.64
N HIS A 279 -5.04 1.19 1.46
CA HIS A 279 -4.39 0.75 0.23
C HIS A 279 -3.27 1.69 -0.19
N GLY A 280 -3.46 3.01 -0.07
CA GLY A 280 -2.42 4.01 -0.32
C GLY A 280 -1.24 3.83 0.61
N ALA A 281 -1.47 3.65 1.91
CA ALA A 281 -0.43 3.42 2.90
C ALA A 281 0.34 2.10 2.67
N LEU A 282 -0.32 1.04 2.19
CA LEU A 282 0.35 -0.20 1.79
C LEU A 282 1.21 0.02 0.53
N ALA A 283 0.69 0.71 -0.48
CA ALA A 283 1.47 0.96 -1.68
C ALA A 283 2.67 1.88 -1.40
N GLU A 284 2.48 2.91 -0.59
CA GLU A 284 3.52 3.84 -0.17
C GLU A 284 4.65 3.13 0.57
N ARG A 285 4.34 2.39 1.64
CA ARG A 285 5.37 1.67 2.43
C ARG A 285 6.11 0.62 1.61
N SER A 286 5.51 0.14 0.53
CA SER A 286 6.14 -0.82 -0.38
C SER A 286 7.17 -0.16 -1.30
N LEU A 287 7.00 1.12 -1.63
CA LEU A 287 7.90 1.88 -2.51
C LEU A 287 8.95 2.67 -1.71
N GLN A 288 8.58 3.15 -0.52
CA GLN A 288 9.42 3.98 0.34
C GLN A 288 10.83 3.42 0.59
N PRO A 289 11.05 2.10 0.83
CA PRO A 289 12.38 1.55 1.09
C PRO A 289 13.35 1.66 -0.09
N LEU A 290 12.86 1.93 -1.30
CA LEU A 290 13.66 2.08 -2.51
C LEU A 290 13.88 3.55 -2.89
N MET A 291 13.22 4.47 -2.18
CA MET A 291 13.39 5.89 -2.39
C MET A 291 14.82 6.30 -1.99
N PRO A 292 15.47 7.20 -2.73
CA PRO A 292 16.74 7.82 -2.33
C PRO A 292 16.64 8.51 -0.96
N GLU A 293 17.62 8.27 -0.08
CA GLU A 293 17.67 8.89 1.27
C GLU A 293 17.86 10.41 1.20
N ASP A 294 18.85 10.90 0.44
CA ASP A 294 19.17 12.33 0.31
C ASP A 294 18.59 12.96 -0.97
N TYR A 295 17.27 12.81 -1.18
CA TYR A 295 16.64 13.37 -2.37
C TYR A 295 16.16 14.80 -2.18
N ALA A 296 16.62 15.67 -3.07
CA ALA A 296 16.37 17.12 -3.06
C ALA A 296 14.91 17.54 -3.35
N TYR A 297 14.00 16.58 -3.52
CA TYR A 297 12.61 16.81 -3.91
C TYR A 297 11.65 16.09 -2.98
N THR A 298 10.54 16.76 -2.71
CA THR A 298 9.32 16.11 -2.25
C THR A 298 8.69 15.37 -3.42
N VAL A 299 8.25 14.14 -3.21
CA VAL A 299 7.68 13.27 -4.24
C VAL A 299 6.25 12.89 -3.86
N ARG A 300 5.31 13.23 -4.73
CA ARG A 300 3.91 12.82 -4.60
C ARG A 300 3.54 11.90 -5.75
N VAL A 301 3.15 10.67 -5.42
CA VAL A 301 2.51 9.72 -6.32
C VAL A 301 1.01 9.82 -6.11
N VAL A 302 0.24 9.89 -7.20
CA VAL A 302 -1.22 9.67 -7.16
C VAL A 302 -1.52 8.47 -8.04
N SER A 303 -2.13 7.44 -7.45
CA SER A 303 -2.63 6.26 -8.16
C SER A 303 -4.14 6.34 -8.29
N GLU A 304 -4.61 6.52 -9.51
CA GLU A 304 -6.01 6.48 -9.90
C GLU A 304 -6.34 5.07 -10.40
N ILE A 305 -7.28 4.39 -9.76
CA ILE A 305 -7.75 3.09 -10.23
C ILE A 305 -8.73 3.30 -11.38
N MET A 306 -8.37 2.78 -12.54
CA MET A 306 -9.17 2.90 -13.77
C MET A 306 -10.12 1.70 -13.94
N GLU A 307 -9.67 0.51 -13.52
CA GLU A 307 -10.43 -0.74 -13.54
C GLU A 307 -10.05 -1.60 -12.33
N SER A 308 -11.01 -2.34 -11.77
CA SER A 308 -10.77 -3.19 -10.61
C SER A 308 -11.45 -4.56 -10.73
N ASN A 309 -10.63 -5.60 -10.86
CA ASN A 309 -11.02 -7.00 -10.72
C ASN A 309 -9.97 -7.80 -9.94
N GLY A 310 -9.40 -7.22 -8.89
CA GLY A 310 -8.45 -7.91 -8.00
C GLY A 310 -7.27 -7.04 -7.59
N SER A 311 -7.01 -6.95 -6.29
CA SER A 311 -5.83 -6.32 -5.66
C SER A 311 -5.26 -5.07 -6.36
N THR A 312 -6.07 -4.04 -6.49
CA THR A 312 -5.68 -2.73 -7.05
C THR A 312 -4.56 -2.04 -6.28
N SER A 313 -4.40 -2.28 -4.97
CA SER A 313 -3.26 -1.76 -4.20
C SER A 313 -1.91 -2.25 -4.73
N MET A 314 -1.85 -3.51 -5.20
CA MET A 314 -0.64 -4.06 -5.81
C MET A 314 -0.42 -3.52 -7.22
N ALA A 315 -1.49 -3.23 -7.97
CA ALA A 315 -1.38 -2.51 -9.24
C ALA A 315 -0.83 -1.09 -9.02
N SER A 316 -1.22 -0.41 -7.93
CA SER A 316 -0.67 0.90 -7.55
C SER A 316 0.81 0.86 -7.19
N VAL A 317 1.30 -0.20 -6.56
CA VAL A 317 2.75 -0.40 -6.34
C VAL A 317 3.48 -0.47 -7.68
N CYS A 318 3.02 -1.33 -8.59
CA CYS A 318 3.64 -1.50 -9.90
C CYS A 318 3.60 -0.19 -10.73
N ALA A 319 2.43 0.45 -10.81
CA ALA A 319 2.27 1.72 -11.52
C ALA A 319 3.12 2.83 -10.90
N GLY A 320 3.14 2.94 -9.57
CA GLY A 320 3.95 3.90 -8.83
C GLY A 320 5.44 3.72 -9.10
N SER A 321 5.94 2.48 -9.05
CA SER A 321 7.34 2.16 -9.39
C SER A 321 7.72 2.64 -10.79
N LEU A 322 6.92 2.29 -11.80
CA LEU A 322 7.14 2.71 -13.19
C LEU A 322 7.08 4.23 -13.36
N ALA A 323 6.11 4.88 -12.73
CA ALA A 323 5.93 6.32 -12.83
C ALA A 323 7.07 7.10 -12.13
N LEU A 324 7.62 6.57 -11.02
CA LEU A 324 8.79 7.14 -10.35
C LEU A 324 10.03 7.08 -11.25
N MET A 325 10.27 5.94 -11.90
CA MET A 325 11.36 5.81 -12.86
C MET A 325 11.17 6.73 -14.08
N ASP A 326 9.94 6.82 -14.60
CA ASP A 326 9.60 7.73 -15.69
C ASP A 326 9.81 9.21 -15.32
N ALA A 327 9.60 9.56 -14.04
CA ALA A 327 9.85 10.91 -13.53
C ALA A 327 11.34 11.25 -13.34
N GLY A 328 12.25 10.29 -13.53
CA GLY A 328 13.67 10.45 -13.24
C GLY A 328 14.01 10.42 -11.75
N VAL A 329 13.10 9.94 -10.88
CA VAL A 329 13.43 9.69 -9.47
C VAL A 329 14.44 8.54 -9.44
N PRO A 330 15.60 8.68 -8.76
CA PRO A 330 16.66 7.67 -8.75
C PRO A 330 16.31 6.49 -7.85
N LEU A 331 15.22 5.80 -8.19
CA LEU A 331 14.76 4.58 -7.54
C LEU A 331 15.77 3.45 -7.80
N ALA A 332 16.17 2.73 -6.76
CA ALA A 332 17.26 1.74 -6.89
C ALA A 332 16.93 0.54 -7.79
N ARG A 333 15.63 0.22 -7.98
CA ARG A 333 15.07 -0.78 -8.91
C ARG A 333 13.54 -0.80 -8.83
N ASN A 334 12.90 -1.54 -9.74
CA ASN A 334 11.45 -1.69 -9.73
C ASN A 334 10.95 -2.49 -8.51
N VAL A 335 9.77 -2.10 -8.03
CA VAL A 335 9.00 -2.82 -7.00
C VAL A 335 7.69 -3.31 -7.62
N ALA A 336 7.41 -4.60 -7.51
CA ALA A 336 6.14 -5.18 -7.96
C ALA A 336 5.36 -5.76 -6.78
N GLY A 337 4.03 -5.80 -6.93
CA GLY A 337 3.12 -6.36 -5.95
C GLY A 337 2.23 -7.46 -6.53
N ILE A 338 1.88 -8.44 -5.69
CA ILE A 338 0.96 -9.52 -6.02
C ILE A 338 0.04 -9.84 -4.83
N SER A 339 -1.10 -10.45 -5.11
CA SER A 339 -2.02 -10.99 -4.10
C SER A 339 -2.12 -12.50 -4.25
N ILE A 340 -2.15 -13.19 -3.11
CA ILE A 340 -2.34 -14.64 -2.99
C ILE A 340 -3.61 -14.90 -2.20
N GLY A 341 -4.54 -15.64 -2.78
CA GLY A 341 -5.75 -16.09 -2.09
C GLY A 341 -5.62 -17.47 -1.50
N LEU A 342 -6.58 -17.81 -0.64
CA LEU A 342 -6.77 -19.15 -0.09
C LEU A 342 -8.26 -19.52 -0.17
N VAL A 343 -8.54 -20.78 -0.51
CA VAL A 343 -9.84 -21.41 -0.27
C VAL A 343 -9.61 -22.70 0.50
N THR A 344 -10.40 -22.95 1.54
CA THR A 344 -10.31 -24.11 2.44
C THR A 344 -11.62 -24.90 2.53
N ALA A 345 -11.55 -26.20 2.80
CA ALA A 345 -12.71 -27.01 3.21
C ALA A 345 -12.22 -28.19 4.05
N GLY A 346 -12.40 -28.08 5.37
CA GLY A 346 -11.75 -29.00 6.32
C GLY A 346 -10.23 -28.93 6.16
N ASP A 347 -9.60 -30.07 5.93
CA ASP A 347 -8.14 -30.16 5.74
C ASP A 347 -7.69 -29.86 4.30
N ARG A 348 -8.62 -29.73 3.35
CA ARG A 348 -8.30 -29.41 1.94
C ARG A 348 -8.14 -27.91 1.79
N TYR A 349 -7.14 -27.46 1.03
CA TYR A 349 -7.01 -26.06 0.63
C TYR A 349 -6.40 -25.89 -0.76
N ARG A 350 -6.60 -24.71 -1.35
CA ARG A 350 -5.93 -24.25 -2.58
C ARG A 350 -5.46 -22.81 -2.41
N LEU A 351 -4.22 -22.55 -2.80
CA LEU A 351 -3.65 -21.21 -2.91
C LEU A 351 -3.86 -20.70 -4.35
N LEU A 352 -4.18 -19.42 -4.49
CA LEU A 352 -4.52 -18.80 -5.77
C LEU A 352 -3.60 -17.61 -6.02
N VAL A 353 -2.79 -17.65 -7.06
CA VAL A 353 -1.96 -16.52 -7.50
C VAL A 353 -2.81 -15.52 -8.28
N ASP A 354 -2.66 -14.22 -7.98
CA ASP A 354 -3.33 -13.12 -8.67
C ASP A 354 -4.86 -13.28 -8.68
N ILE A 355 -5.46 -13.17 -7.49
CA ILE A 355 -6.89 -13.40 -7.29
C ILE A 355 -7.77 -12.37 -8.00
N LEU A 356 -8.91 -12.82 -8.48
CA LEU A 356 -10.01 -11.98 -8.94
C LEU A 356 -10.81 -11.44 -7.75
N GLY A 357 -11.63 -10.41 -8.00
CA GLY A 357 -12.54 -9.88 -6.97
C GLY A 357 -13.49 -10.95 -6.42
N ASP A 358 -14.04 -11.80 -7.28
CA ASP A 358 -14.95 -12.88 -6.87
C ASP A 358 -14.23 -13.99 -6.08
N GLU A 359 -12.96 -14.24 -6.39
CA GLU A 359 -12.14 -15.24 -5.70
C GLU A 359 -11.71 -14.74 -4.31
N ASP A 360 -11.42 -13.45 -4.15
CA ASP A 360 -11.29 -12.81 -2.84
C ASP A 360 -12.61 -12.92 -2.07
N HIS A 361 -13.72 -12.45 -2.67
CA HIS A 361 -15.04 -12.44 -2.04
C HIS A 361 -15.47 -13.81 -1.48
N CYS A 362 -15.28 -14.87 -2.27
CA CYS A 362 -15.60 -16.25 -1.89
C CYS A 362 -14.47 -16.99 -1.15
N GLY A 363 -13.27 -16.41 -1.12
CA GLY A 363 -12.07 -16.95 -0.48
C GLY A 363 -12.00 -16.70 1.02
N ASP A 364 -10.92 -17.17 1.61
CA ASP A 364 -10.64 -17.20 3.04
C ASP A 364 -9.48 -16.27 3.46
N MET A 365 -8.64 -15.90 2.48
CA MET A 365 -7.43 -15.10 2.66
C MET A 365 -7.23 -14.20 1.44
N ASP A 366 -6.77 -12.98 1.69
CA ASP A 366 -6.12 -12.11 0.72
C ASP A 366 -4.76 -11.68 1.29
N PHE A 367 -3.69 -12.30 0.77
CA PHE A 367 -2.32 -12.01 1.19
C PHE A 367 -1.58 -11.22 0.12
N LYS A 368 -1.37 -9.94 0.39
CA LYS A 368 -0.68 -8.99 -0.48
C LYS A 368 0.80 -8.95 -0.12
N VAL A 369 1.66 -9.10 -1.12
CA VAL A 369 3.11 -9.06 -0.96
C VAL A 369 3.71 -8.22 -2.08
N ALA A 370 4.50 -7.23 -1.71
CA ALA A 370 5.25 -6.35 -2.60
C ALA A 370 6.74 -6.44 -2.31
N GLY A 371 7.55 -6.19 -3.33
CA GLY A 371 9.00 -6.29 -3.20
C GLY A 371 9.73 -6.16 -4.52
N THR A 372 11.05 -6.31 -4.42
CA THR A 372 11.97 -6.35 -5.55
C THR A 372 12.39 -7.79 -5.81
N ARG A 373 13.41 -7.95 -6.66
CA ARG A 373 14.13 -9.22 -6.85
C ARG A 373 14.92 -9.64 -5.61
N ASN A 374 15.29 -8.68 -4.75
CA ASN A 374 16.17 -8.93 -3.60
C ASN A 374 15.39 -9.26 -2.33
N GLY A 375 14.12 -8.87 -2.25
CA GLY A 375 13.27 -9.22 -1.12
C GLY A 375 11.99 -8.41 -1.04
N ILE A 376 11.28 -8.58 0.07
CA ILE A 376 9.99 -8.00 0.37
C ILE A 376 10.16 -6.56 0.85
N THR A 377 9.29 -5.68 0.38
CA THR A 377 9.24 -4.26 0.78
C THR A 377 7.95 -3.91 1.52
N GLY A 378 6.85 -4.60 1.22
CA GLY A 378 5.56 -4.39 1.87
C GLY A 378 4.71 -5.64 1.87
N TYR A 379 3.89 -5.82 2.90
CA TYR A 379 2.99 -6.96 3.01
C TYR A 379 1.78 -6.65 3.88
N GLN A 380 0.68 -7.32 3.56
CA GLN A 380 -0.57 -7.24 4.30
C GLN A 380 -1.36 -8.53 4.12
N LEU A 381 -1.77 -9.14 5.23
CA LEU A 381 -2.60 -10.34 5.25
C LEU A 381 -3.94 -10.02 5.90
N ASP A 382 -5.01 -10.19 5.13
CA ASP A 382 -6.38 -10.13 5.61
C ASP A 382 -6.98 -11.54 5.55
N LEU A 383 -7.59 -11.98 6.65
CA LEU A 383 -8.26 -13.29 6.75
C LEU A 383 -9.75 -13.12 7.07
N LYS A 384 -10.55 -13.97 6.43
CA LYS A 384 -11.97 -14.20 6.78
C LYS A 384 -12.14 -15.36 7.75
N LEU A 385 -11.13 -16.24 7.82
CA LEU A 385 -11.03 -17.30 8.82
C LEU A 385 -10.49 -16.78 10.15
N ARG A 386 -10.71 -17.56 11.22
CA ARG A 386 -10.15 -17.31 12.57
C ARG A 386 -8.69 -17.74 12.67
N GLY A 387 -7.94 -17.34 11.66
CA GLY A 387 -6.53 -17.61 11.46
C GLY A 387 -6.24 -18.81 10.56
N ILE A 388 -4.98 -18.91 10.11
CA ILE A 388 -4.49 -20.00 9.26
C ILE A 388 -3.11 -20.48 9.70
N PRO A 389 -2.75 -21.76 9.45
CA PRO A 389 -1.45 -22.28 9.83
C PRO A 389 -0.28 -21.51 9.18
N LEU A 390 0.78 -21.25 9.95
CA LEU A 390 2.01 -20.60 9.47
C LEU A 390 2.64 -21.30 8.26
N LYS A 391 2.49 -22.62 8.16
CA LYS A 391 2.95 -23.40 6.99
C LYS A 391 2.29 -22.92 5.69
N ILE A 392 0.99 -22.63 5.70
CA ILE A 392 0.26 -22.15 4.52
C ILE A 392 0.78 -20.76 4.14
N LEU A 393 1.06 -19.90 5.12
CA LEU A 393 1.65 -18.58 4.88
C LEU A 393 3.05 -18.67 4.25
N ARG A 394 3.89 -19.62 4.68
CA ARG A 394 5.21 -19.89 4.06
C ARG A 394 5.06 -20.32 2.60
N GLU A 395 4.12 -21.20 2.30
CA GLU A 395 3.81 -21.63 0.92
C GLU A 395 3.30 -20.45 0.07
N ALA A 396 2.45 -19.60 0.64
CA ALA A 396 1.93 -18.40 -0.01
C ALA A 396 3.04 -17.37 -0.31
N LEU A 397 4.00 -17.18 0.61
CA LEU A 397 5.16 -16.30 0.39
C LEU A 397 5.99 -16.74 -0.81
N GLU A 398 6.25 -18.04 -0.95
CA GLU A 398 7.03 -18.54 -2.09
C GLU A 398 6.27 -18.37 -3.41
N LYS A 399 4.97 -18.66 -3.45
CA LYS A 399 4.13 -18.39 -4.63
C LYS A 399 4.10 -16.91 -4.98
N ALA A 400 3.99 -16.04 -3.97
CA ALA A 400 4.05 -14.60 -4.15
C ALA A 400 5.40 -14.16 -4.74
N ARG A 401 6.52 -14.71 -4.26
CA ARG A 401 7.85 -14.42 -4.78
C ARG A 401 7.97 -14.76 -6.26
N GLN A 402 7.55 -15.95 -6.66
CA GLN A 402 7.61 -16.38 -8.07
C GLN A 402 6.77 -15.47 -8.98
N ALA A 403 5.53 -15.19 -8.60
CA ALA A 403 4.64 -14.32 -9.37
C ALA A 403 5.15 -12.86 -9.42
N ARG A 404 5.71 -12.37 -8.32
CA ARG A 404 6.34 -11.04 -8.25
C ARG A 404 7.49 -10.91 -9.23
N LEU A 405 8.36 -11.92 -9.33
CA LEU A 405 9.49 -11.92 -10.27
C LEU A 405 9.01 -11.88 -11.73
N GLN A 406 7.95 -12.62 -12.08
CA GLN A 406 7.37 -12.58 -13.43
C GLN A 406 6.84 -11.18 -13.78
N ILE A 407 6.19 -10.50 -12.83
CA ILE A 407 5.72 -9.12 -13.05
C ILE A 407 6.89 -8.16 -13.20
N LEU A 408 7.95 -8.32 -12.40
CA LEU A 408 9.18 -7.52 -12.52
C LEU A 408 9.85 -7.70 -13.88
N ASP A 409 9.90 -8.92 -14.43
CA ASP A 409 10.44 -9.15 -15.79
C ASP A 409 9.71 -8.31 -16.84
N ILE A 410 8.38 -8.21 -16.73
CA ILE A 410 7.56 -7.42 -17.65
C ILE A 410 7.81 -5.92 -17.41
N MET A 411 7.82 -5.46 -16.16
CA MET A 411 8.08 -4.05 -15.83
C MET A 411 9.46 -3.59 -16.29
N ASP A 412 10.49 -4.39 -16.04
CA ASP A 412 11.88 -4.11 -16.42
C ASP A 412 12.04 -4.05 -17.95
N SER A 413 11.21 -4.78 -18.71
CA SER A 413 11.19 -4.66 -20.18
C SER A 413 10.64 -3.32 -20.70
N ILE A 414 9.89 -2.58 -19.87
CA ILE A 414 9.35 -1.25 -20.20
C ILE A 414 10.33 -0.16 -19.77
N ILE A 415 10.81 -0.22 -18.53
CA ILE A 415 11.81 0.71 -17.97
C ILE A 415 12.59 0.00 -16.86
N ASP A 416 13.87 -0.28 -17.11
CA ASP A 416 14.76 -1.01 -16.19
C ASP A 416 15.52 -0.09 -15.22
N ARG A 417 15.56 1.21 -15.54
CA ARG A 417 16.26 2.24 -14.78
C ARG A 417 15.53 3.57 -14.88
N PRO A 418 15.64 4.45 -13.87
CA PRO A 418 15.14 5.81 -13.95
C PRO A 418 15.60 6.56 -15.20
N ARG A 419 14.76 7.44 -15.73
CA ARG A 419 15.19 8.38 -16.78
C ARG A 419 16.40 9.18 -16.28
N PRO A 420 17.37 9.48 -17.16
CA PRO A 420 18.60 10.18 -16.76
C PRO A 420 18.35 11.61 -16.29
N ASP A 421 17.28 12.23 -16.78
CA ASP A 421 16.87 13.59 -16.44
C ASP A 421 15.44 13.59 -15.93
N ILE A 422 15.14 14.48 -14.98
CA ILE A 422 13.77 14.80 -14.57
C ILE A 422 13.02 15.54 -15.68
N SER A 423 11.69 15.49 -15.62
CA SER A 423 10.82 16.19 -16.58
C SER A 423 11.17 17.68 -16.73
N PRO A 424 11.09 18.25 -17.95
CA PRO A 424 11.31 19.68 -18.16
C PRO A 424 10.27 20.56 -17.46
N TYR A 425 9.16 19.98 -16.99
CA TYR A 425 8.14 20.68 -16.23
C TYR A 425 8.34 20.59 -14.72
N ALA A 426 9.23 19.71 -14.26
CA ALA A 426 9.61 19.64 -12.87
C ALA A 426 10.46 20.86 -12.48
N PRO A 427 10.34 21.35 -11.23
CA PRO A 427 11.26 22.36 -10.73
C PRO A 427 12.68 21.81 -10.81
N ARG A 428 13.60 22.49 -11.49
CA ARG A 428 15.02 22.14 -11.45
C ARG A 428 15.62 22.69 -10.17
N ILE A 429 16.56 21.95 -9.60
CA ILE A 429 17.34 22.39 -8.45
C ILE A 429 18.77 22.71 -8.87
N VAL A 430 19.31 23.83 -8.38
CA VAL A 430 20.75 24.09 -8.37
C VAL A 430 21.19 24.24 -6.92
N GLN A 431 22.10 23.37 -6.51
CA GLN A 431 22.75 23.45 -5.21
C GLN A 431 24.00 24.33 -5.28
N VAL A 432 24.06 25.30 -4.38
CA VAL A 432 25.23 26.16 -4.19
C VAL A 432 25.68 26.00 -2.74
N LYS A 433 26.93 25.58 -2.54
CA LYS A 433 27.54 25.54 -1.20
C LYS A 433 28.15 26.90 -0.88
N ILE A 434 27.75 27.48 0.24
CA ILE A 434 28.31 28.71 0.80
C ILE A 434 28.94 28.42 2.15
N LYS A 435 29.78 29.34 2.65
CA LYS A 435 30.29 29.23 4.02
C LYS A 435 29.14 29.46 5.00
N PRO A 436 28.99 28.66 6.08
CA PRO A 436 27.93 28.85 7.07
C PRO A 436 27.88 30.27 7.65
N GLU A 437 29.03 30.91 7.81
CA GLU A 437 29.18 32.29 8.27
C GLU A 437 28.48 33.32 7.36
N LYS A 438 28.30 32.98 6.07
CA LYS A 438 27.66 33.84 5.06
C LYS A 438 26.15 33.66 4.96
N ILE A 439 25.56 32.71 5.68
CA ILE A 439 24.10 32.49 5.70
C ILE A 439 23.37 33.77 6.13
N GLY A 440 23.86 34.44 7.19
CA GLY A 440 23.27 35.68 7.69
C GLY A 440 23.30 36.82 6.67
N GLU A 441 24.36 36.93 5.86
CA GLU A 441 24.46 37.93 4.78
C GLU A 441 23.49 37.64 3.63
N LEU A 442 23.32 36.36 3.28
CA LEU A 442 22.38 35.92 2.24
C LEU A 442 20.91 36.14 2.65
N ILE A 443 20.55 35.81 3.89
CA ILE A 443 19.20 36.06 4.43
C ILE A 443 18.96 37.57 4.55
N GLY A 444 19.94 38.29 5.08
CA GLY A 444 19.88 39.72 5.34
C GLY A 444 18.96 40.08 6.52
N PRO A 445 18.95 41.36 6.96
CA PRO A 445 18.14 41.80 8.10
C PRO A 445 16.65 41.52 7.88
N GLY A 446 16.05 40.70 8.76
CA GLY A 446 14.63 40.30 8.67
C GLY A 446 14.27 39.50 7.41
N GLY A 447 15.23 38.84 6.76
CA GLY A 447 15.01 38.10 5.52
C GLY A 447 14.87 38.99 4.27
N LYS A 448 15.23 40.27 4.35
CA LYS A 448 15.03 41.23 3.26
C LYS A 448 15.80 40.87 2.00
N THR A 449 17.03 40.37 2.13
CA THR A 449 17.88 40.05 0.98
C THR A 449 17.33 38.84 0.24
N ILE A 450 17.04 37.76 0.98
CA ILE A 450 16.52 36.53 0.37
C ILE A 450 15.15 36.74 -0.28
N ARG A 451 14.23 37.47 0.39
CA ARG A 451 12.91 37.81 -0.18
C ARG A 451 13.02 38.61 -1.47
N ARG A 452 13.96 39.56 -1.54
CA ARG A 452 14.19 40.33 -2.76
C ARG A 452 14.64 39.43 -3.91
N ILE A 453 15.54 38.48 -3.66
CA ILE A 453 16.00 37.54 -4.69
C ILE A 453 14.82 36.70 -5.18
N THR A 454 14.05 36.10 -4.27
CA THR A 454 12.88 35.28 -4.63
C THR A 454 11.80 36.07 -5.36
N GLU A 455 11.51 37.31 -4.93
CA GLU A 455 10.51 38.19 -5.57
C GLU A 455 10.95 38.67 -6.97
N THR A 456 12.25 38.95 -7.15
CA THR A 456 12.77 39.48 -8.43
C THR A 456 12.94 38.37 -9.47
N THR A 457 13.36 37.19 -9.04
CA THR A 457 13.66 36.06 -9.95
C THR A 457 12.52 35.06 -10.06
N GLY A 458 11.59 35.03 -9.09
CA GLY A 458 10.52 34.05 -9.02
C GLY A 458 10.97 32.65 -8.59
N VAL A 459 12.23 32.47 -8.19
CA VAL A 459 12.75 31.18 -7.70
C VAL A 459 12.36 30.95 -6.24
N GLN A 460 12.31 29.69 -5.83
CA GLN A 460 12.29 29.34 -4.40
C GLN A 460 13.72 29.04 -3.93
N ILE A 461 14.06 29.48 -2.72
CA ILE A 461 15.37 29.24 -2.13
C ILE A 461 15.17 28.65 -0.74
N ASP A 462 15.85 27.54 -0.51
CA ASP A 462 15.93 26.87 0.78
C ASP A 462 17.41 26.84 1.21
N ILE A 463 17.67 27.09 2.50
CA ILE A 463 19.02 27.25 3.05
C ILE A 463 19.14 26.34 4.26
N GLU A 464 20.05 25.40 4.19
CA GLU A 464 20.41 24.50 5.28
C GLU A 464 21.46 25.14 6.21
N ASP A 465 21.44 24.76 7.48
CA ASP A 465 22.37 25.28 8.51
C ASP A 465 23.84 25.00 8.20
N ASP A 466 24.11 23.98 7.37
CA ASP A 466 25.45 23.61 6.93
C ASP A 466 25.98 24.48 5.76
N GLY A 467 25.20 25.47 5.30
CA GLY A 467 25.54 26.36 4.20
C GLY A 467 25.16 25.83 2.82
N THR A 468 24.38 24.76 2.71
CA THR A 468 23.80 24.30 1.44
C THR A 468 22.62 25.20 1.06
N VAL A 469 22.66 25.79 -0.14
CA VAL A 469 21.58 26.61 -0.69
C VAL A 469 20.96 25.89 -1.88
N ASN A 470 19.71 25.48 -1.71
CA ASN A 470 18.90 24.81 -2.71
C ASN A 470 18.05 25.85 -3.45
N ILE A 471 18.31 26.07 -4.75
CA ILE A 471 17.57 27.05 -5.57
C ILE A 471 16.67 26.27 -6.54
N TYR A 472 15.37 26.54 -6.54
CA TYR A 472 14.37 25.83 -7.32
C TYR A 472 13.67 26.72 -8.35
N SER A 473 13.61 26.27 -9.59
CA SER A 473 12.96 26.99 -10.69
C SER A 473 12.68 26.07 -11.88
N SER A 474 11.55 26.27 -12.55
CA SER A 474 11.28 25.66 -13.87
C SER A 474 11.90 26.46 -15.02
N ASP A 475 12.32 27.71 -14.78
CA ASP A 475 12.97 28.59 -15.77
C ASP A 475 14.47 28.70 -15.50
N LYS A 476 15.27 28.32 -16.50
CA LYS A 476 16.74 28.38 -16.46
C LYS A 476 17.26 29.81 -16.31
N ALA A 477 16.65 30.80 -16.96
CA ALA A 477 17.12 32.19 -16.87
C ALA A 477 16.92 32.76 -15.46
N ALA A 478 15.78 32.46 -14.84
CA ALA A 478 15.50 32.81 -13.45
C ALA A 478 16.48 32.13 -12.48
N MET A 479 16.76 30.83 -12.71
CA MET A 479 17.73 30.06 -11.95
C MET A 479 19.14 30.68 -12.01
N ASP A 480 19.64 30.92 -13.22
CA ASP A 480 20.99 31.45 -13.44
C ASP A 480 21.15 32.84 -12.80
N ALA A 481 20.12 33.69 -12.87
CA ALA A 481 20.10 35.00 -12.23
C ALA A 481 20.18 34.90 -10.70
N ALA A 482 19.41 33.99 -10.08
CA ALA A 482 19.44 33.77 -8.63
C ALA A 482 20.79 33.21 -8.16
N VAL A 483 21.34 32.22 -8.89
CA VAL A 483 22.66 31.64 -8.61
C VAL A 483 23.76 32.71 -8.66
N GLU A 484 23.76 33.56 -9.69
CA GLU A 484 24.72 34.65 -9.81
C GLU A 484 24.62 35.64 -8.65
N GLU A 485 23.41 35.98 -8.24
CA GLU A 485 23.17 36.93 -7.17
C GLU A 485 23.64 36.39 -5.82
N ILE A 486 23.33 35.13 -5.51
CA ILE A 486 23.81 34.43 -4.32
C ILE A 486 25.34 34.40 -4.31
N LYS A 487 25.96 34.05 -5.44
CA LYS A 487 27.43 34.07 -5.58
C LYS A 487 28.03 35.45 -5.37
N LYS A 488 27.38 36.52 -5.83
CA LYS A 488 27.86 37.90 -5.64
C LYS A 488 27.81 38.31 -4.16
N ILE A 489 26.78 37.91 -3.43
CA ILE A 489 26.62 38.22 -2.00
C ILE A 489 27.62 37.42 -1.16
N THR A 490 27.83 36.16 -1.51
CA THR A 490 28.66 35.20 -0.75
C THR A 490 30.11 35.14 -1.22
N ALA A 491 30.46 35.92 -2.25
CA ALA A 491 31.82 35.98 -2.79
C ALA A 491 32.81 36.50 -1.75
N GLU A 492 33.98 35.86 -1.71
CA GLU A 492 35.15 36.38 -1.00
C GLU A 492 36.13 37.02 -1.98
N ALA A 493 36.95 37.94 -1.46
CA ALA A 493 38.06 38.51 -2.20
C ALA A 493 39.14 37.42 -2.38
N GLU A 494 39.29 36.93 -3.60
CA GLU A 494 40.30 35.96 -3.99
C GLU A 494 41.57 36.71 -4.44
N ILE A 495 42.71 36.30 -3.89
CA ILE A 495 44.02 36.84 -4.29
C ILE A 495 44.25 36.52 -5.77
N GLY A 496 44.48 37.56 -6.58
CA GLY A 496 44.74 37.44 -8.03
C GLY A 496 43.52 37.59 -8.93
N LYS A 497 42.31 37.69 -8.38
CA LYS A 497 41.09 37.91 -9.15
C LYS A 497 40.85 39.41 -9.36
N VAL A 498 40.55 39.80 -10.59
CA VAL A 498 40.30 41.20 -10.95
C VAL A 498 38.81 41.51 -10.76
N TYR A 499 38.51 42.44 -9.86
CA TYR A 499 37.15 42.87 -9.56
C TYR A 499 36.86 44.24 -10.16
N ARG A 500 35.64 44.44 -10.67
CA ARG A 500 35.19 45.72 -11.22
C ARG A 500 34.34 46.46 -10.18
N GLY A 501 34.87 47.55 -9.63
CA GLY A 501 34.19 48.35 -8.60
C GLY A 501 33.88 49.78 -9.08
N LYS A 502 32.87 50.40 -8.47
CA LYS A 502 32.59 51.83 -8.63
C LYS A 502 33.34 52.61 -7.54
N VAL A 503 34.10 53.63 -7.91
CA VAL A 503 34.78 54.51 -6.94
C VAL A 503 33.71 55.27 -6.14
N THR A 504 33.70 55.09 -4.82
CA THR A 504 32.71 55.68 -3.91
C THR A 504 33.21 56.95 -3.23
N ALA A 505 34.50 57.06 -3.00
CA ALA A 505 35.15 58.27 -2.49
C ALA A 505 36.62 58.28 -2.92
N ILE A 506 37.13 59.47 -3.23
CA ILE A 506 38.56 59.73 -3.39
C ILE A 506 38.95 60.58 -2.19
N LYS A 507 40.01 60.19 -1.48
CA LYS A 507 40.58 60.94 -0.37
C LYS A 507 42.05 61.18 -0.66
N ASP A 508 42.51 62.38 -0.37
CA ASP A 508 43.90 62.82 -0.56
C ASP A 508 44.87 62.18 0.45
#